data_AF-A0A1V9HB89-F1
#
_entry.id   AF-A0A1V9HB89-F1
#
_cell.length_a   1.000
_cell.length_b   1.000
_cell.length_c   1.000
_cell.angle_alpha   90.00
_cell.angle_beta   90.00
_cell.angle_gamma   90.00
#
_symmetry.space_group_name_H-M   'P 1'
#
loop_
_entity.id
_entity.type
_entity.pdbx_description
1 polymer ?
#
loop_
_entity_poly.entity_id
_entity_poly.type
_entity_poly.pdbx_seq_one_letter_code
_entity_poly.pdbx_strand_id
1 'polypeptide(L)'
;IEDASDRQRLADATEPVHETRLALHRGRGNVDSDLRLSNGRSAIYTDVAYAMYRDEAGSGLAVGAGNCDHNAAINARQHAVRMEDGGQMMTVRECSVPHVYALYQPPGAAEAKKSAVVLDSWCDGPATLLRDSRWAELYGTTTTVAEKFDKHAASAALNKANAYKTEIEDPQTANHAYARQLEEALLFNQAKRAPQYAFPSMPVIAPDLAQSTRQRLQEHSPRTREALAADAARQAYALDDAQPISPRTTAAILEDAERLDALGRPPLSW
;
A
#
# COMPACT_ATOMS: atom_id res chain seq x y z
N ILE A 1 18.24 -7.51 4.76
CA ILE A 1 17.81 -7.04 6.10
C ILE A 1 18.50 -7.93 7.12
N GLU A 2 19.47 -7.40 7.85
CA GLU A 2 20.33 -8.22 8.71
C GLU A 2 19.68 -8.49 10.08
N ASP A 3 18.87 -7.56 10.58
CA ASP A 3 18.15 -7.68 11.86
C ASP A 3 16.79 -8.39 11.74
N ALA A 4 16.52 -9.33 12.65
CA ALA A 4 15.24 -10.03 12.75
C ALA A 4 14.07 -9.09 13.08
N SER A 5 14.32 -8.04 13.87
CA SER A 5 13.27 -7.09 14.24
C SER A 5 12.78 -6.28 13.04
N ASP A 6 13.71 -5.81 12.20
CA ASP A 6 13.38 -5.14 10.93
C ASP A 6 12.64 -6.06 9.96
N ARG A 7 12.95 -7.36 9.93
CA ARG A 7 12.22 -8.33 9.10
C ARG A 7 10.76 -8.46 9.54
N GLN A 8 10.52 -8.60 10.85
CA GLN A 8 9.15 -8.69 11.37
C GLN A 8 8.36 -7.39 11.09
N ARG A 9 8.96 -6.23 11.33
CA ARG A 9 8.33 -4.92 11.02
C ARG A 9 7.90 -4.82 9.56
N LEU A 10 8.74 -5.29 8.64
CA LEU A 10 8.42 -5.26 7.21
C LEU A 10 7.29 -6.22 6.86
N ALA A 11 7.24 -7.41 7.47
CA ALA A 11 6.12 -8.33 7.31
C ALA A 11 4.81 -7.69 7.82
N ASP A 12 4.82 -7.18 9.06
CA ASP A 12 3.69 -6.52 9.72
C ASP A 12 3.21 -5.28 8.98
N ALA A 13 4.10 -4.57 8.28
CA ALA A 13 3.78 -3.40 7.47
C ALA A 13 3.35 -3.77 6.04
N THR A 14 3.78 -4.92 5.52
CA THR A 14 3.38 -5.39 4.18
C THR A 14 1.94 -5.88 4.18
N GLU A 15 1.48 -6.46 5.28
CA GLU A 15 0.10 -6.92 5.43
C GLU A 15 -0.94 -5.80 5.20
N PRO A 16 -0.91 -4.64 5.89
CA PRO A 16 -1.86 -3.55 5.65
C PRO A 16 -1.72 -2.93 4.25
N VAL A 17 -0.53 -2.94 3.63
CA VAL A 17 -0.37 -2.53 2.22
C VAL A 17 -1.17 -3.46 1.30
N HIS A 18 -1.16 -4.76 1.57
CA HIS A 18 -1.95 -5.73 0.82
C HIS A 18 -3.45 -5.60 1.11
N GLU A 19 -3.84 -5.49 2.38
CA GLU A 19 -5.23 -5.27 2.82
C GLU A 19 -5.83 -4.01 2.15
N THR A 20 -5.07 -2.91 2.08
CA THR A 20 -5.51 -1.69 1.41
C THR A 20 -5.71 -1.91 -0.09
N ARG A 21 -4.81 -2.63 -0.77
CA ARG A 21 -4.97 -2.93 -2.20
C ARG A 21 -6.17 -3.83 -2.48
N LEU A 22 -6.49 -4.75 -1.58
CA LEU A 22 -7.70 -5.57 -1.66
C LEU A 22 -8.96 -4.74 -1.42
N ALA A 23 -8.93 -3.83 -0.43
CA ALA A 23 -10.06 -2.97 -0.13
C ALA A 23 -10.34 -1.98 -1.28
N LEU A 24 -9.29 -1.40 -1.88
CA LEU A 24 -9.37 -0.51 -3.03
C LEU A 24 -9.45 -1.28 -4.36
N HIS A 25 -10.40 -2.21 -4.43
CA HIS A 25 -10.63 -3.13 -5.54
C HIS A 25 -11.06 -2.46 -6.85
N ARG A 26 -11.50 -1.19 -6.82
CA ARG A 26 -11.85 -0.40 -8.01
C ARG A 26 -10.71 0.46 -8.54
N GLY A 27 -9.60 0.56 -7.80
CA GLY A 27 -8.33 1.12 -8.29
C GLY A 27 -7.69 2.19 -7.39
N ARG A 28 -6.45 2.54 -7.74
CA ARG A 28 -5.58 3.56 -7.09
C ARG A 28 -5.81 4.97 -7.66
N GLY A 29 -6.98 5.19 -8.24
CA GLY A 29 -7.32 6.44 -8.93
C GLY A 29 -6.52 6.62 -10.21
N ASN A 30 -5.52 7.49 -10.17
CA ASN A 30 -4.82 8.01 -11.35
C ASN A 30 -3.56 7.23 -11.79
N VAL A 31 -3.39 5.99 -11.34
CA VAL A 31 -2.31 5.12 -11.84
C VAL A 31 -2.66 4.59 -13.24
N ASP A 32 -1.76 4.79 -14.20
CA ASP A 32 -1.94 4.47 -15.61
C ASP A 32 -2.31 2.99 -15.86
N SER A 33 -1.70 2.04 -15.13
CA SER A 33 -2.08 0.62 -15.23
C SER A 33 -3.54 0.38 -14.82
N ASP A 34 -4.00 1.01 -13.74
CA ASP A 34 -5.38 0.94 -13.28
C ASP A 34 -6.33 1.62 -14.25
N LEU A 35 -5.97 2.77 -14.78
CA LEU A 35 -6.76 3.49 -15.77
C LEU A 35 -6.96 2.65 -17.03
N ARG A 36 -5.93 1.97 -17.52
CA ARG A 36 -6.08 1.06 -18.66
C ARG A 36 -6.97 -0.14 -18.34
N LEU A 37 -6.73 -0.82 -17.22
CA LEU A 37 -7.51 -2.00 -16.82
C LEU A 37 -8.98 -1.66 -16.56
N SER A 38 -9.25 -0.46 -16.05
CA SER A 38 -10.58 0.04 -15.70
C SER A 38 -11.30 0.79 -16.81
N ASN A 39 -10.66 0.98 -17.96
CA ASN A 39 -11.10 1.93 -18.99
C ASN A 39 -11.40 3.34 -18.41
N GLY A 40 -10.56 3.80 -17.48
CA GLY A 40 -10.68 5.10 -16.80
C GLY A 40 -11.60 5.13 -15.58
N ARG A 41 -12.32 4.04 -15.27
CA ARG A 41 -13.26 4.01 -14.12
C ARG A 41 -12.57 4.17 -12.77
N SER A 42 -11.30 3.76 -12.63
CA SER A 42 -10.52 3.94 -11.40
C SER A 42 -10.51 5.42 -10.95
N ALA A 43 -10.25 6.36 -11.86
CA ALA A 43 -10.30 7.79 -11.55
C ALA A 43 -11.72 8.27 -11.21
N ILE A 44 -12.75 7.75 -11.88
CA ILE A 44 -14.15 8.11 -11.59
C ILE A 44 -14.55 7.72 -10.17
N TYR A 45 -14.24 6.50 -9.76
CA TYR A 45 -14.53 6.07 -8.39
C TYR A 45 -13.71 6.87 -7.37
N THR A 46 -12.47 7.23 -7.68
CA THR A 46 -11.72 8.15 -6.83
C THR A 46 -12.34 9.55 -6.76
N ASP A 47 -12.93 10.08 -7.84
CA ASP A 47 -13.70 11.33 -7.81
C ASP A 47 -14.92 11.22 -6.87
N VAL A 48 -15.59 10.06 -6.84
CA VAL A 48 -16.67 9.79 -5.86
C VAL A 48 -16.10 9.84 -4.44
N ALA A 49 -14.97 9.17 -4.18
CA ALA A 49 -14.33 9.18 -2.86
C ALA A 49 -13.94 10.58 -2.39
N TYR A 50 -13.45 11.44 -3.30
CA TYR A 50 -13.19 12.87 -3.02
C TYR A 50 -14.45 13.69 -2.81
N ALA A 51 -15.55 13.39 -3.51
CA ALA A 51 -16.82 14.08 -3.26
C ALA A 51 -17.44 13.70 -1.91
N MET A 52 -17.07 12.52 -1.38
CA MET A 52 -17.43 12.02 -0.05
C MET A 52 -16.37 12.33 1.02
N TYR A 53 -15.49 13.31 0.79
CA TYR A 53 -14.29 13.54 1.61
C TYR A 53 -14.60 14.22 2.96
N ARG A 54 -15.19 13.45 3.87
CA ARG A 54 -15.29 13.76 5.31
C ARG A 54 -14.19 13.06 6.12
N ASP A 55 -13.78 11.88 5.66
CA ASP A 55 -12.67 11.10 6.19
C ASP A 55 -12.01 10.35 5.02
N GLU A 56 -10.74 10.63 4.73
CA GLU A 56 -10.03 10.11 3.55
C GLU A 56 -10.02 8.58 3.50
N ALA A 57 -9.80 7.94 4.65
CA ALA A 57 -9.75 6.50 4.71
C ALA A 57 -11.15 5.90 4.57
N GLY A 58 -12.14 6.45 5.29
CA GLY A 58 -13.52 5.98 5.24
C GLY A 58 -14.15 6.07 3.85
N SER A 59 -13.97 7.19 3.14
CA SER A 59 -14.51 7.37 1.79
C SER A 59 -13.83 6.43 0.78
N GLY A 60 -12.51 6.33 0.82
CA GLY A 60 -11.75 5.43 -0.05
C GLY A 60 -12.15 3.96 0.13
N LEU A 61 -12.26 3.52 1.39
CA LEU A 61 -12.68 2.16 1.72
C LEU A 61 -14.12 1.86 1.28
N ALA A 62 -15.06 2.80 1.46
CA ALA A 62 -16.45 2.58 1.10
C ALA A 62 -16.66 2.53 -0.42
N VAL A 63 -15.98 3.42 -1.14
CA VAL A 63 -16.10 3.47 -2.60
C VAL A 63 -15.29 2.36 -3.25
N GLY A 64 -14.23 1.87 -2.60
CA GLY A 64 -13.31 0.88 -3.12
C GLY A 64 -12.27 1.47 -4.09
N ALA A 65 -12.07 2.79 -4.10
CA ALA A 65 -11.04 3.45 -4.90
C ALA A 65 -10.48 4.68 -4.20
N GLY A 66 -9.23 5.05 -4.50
CA GLY A 66 -8.62 6.25 -3.93
C GLY A 66 -7.22 6.53 -4.48
N ASN A 67 -6.80 7.79 -4.41
CA ASN A 67 -5.45 8.24 -4.78
C ASN A 67 -4.45 8.04 -3.62
N CYS A 68 -3.23 8.56 -3.76
CA CYS A 68 -2.14 8.39 -2.80
C CYS A 68 -2.49 8.81 -1.36
N ASP A 69 -3.25 9.88 -1.20
CA ASP A 69 -3.77 10.35 0.09
C ASP A 69 -4.70 9.32 0.78
N HIS A 70 -5.68 8.80 0.07
CA HIS A 70 -6.57 7.74 0.57
C HIS A 70 -5.77 6.48 0.93
N ASN A 71 -4.84 6.06 0.05
CA ASN A 71 -3.98 4.89 0.28
C ASN A 71 -3.10 5.08 1.54
N ALA A 72 -2.47 6.25 1.71
CA ALA A 72 -1.68 6.59 2.87
C ALA A 72 -2.53 6.62 4.15
N ALA A 73 -3.70 7.24 4.07
CA ALA A 73 -4.63 7.34 5.18
C ALA A 73 -5.08 5.96 5.67
N ILE A 74 -5.43 5.06 4.75
CA ILE A 74 -5.85 3.68 5.06
C ILE A 74 -4.69 2.89 5.64
N ASN A 75 -3.53 2.88 4.98
CA ASN A 75 -2.33 2.18 5.47
C ASN A 75 -1.97 2.61 6.91
N ALA A 76 -1.97 3.92 7.17
CA ALA A 76 -1.60 4.45 8.48
C ALA A 76 -2.56 4.01 9.61
N ARG A 77 -3.85 3.93 9.30
CA ARG A 77 -4.88 3.52 10.24
C ARG A 77 -4.91 1.99 10.42
N GLN A 78 -4.79 1.21 9.34
CA GLN A 78 -4.81 -0.26 9.39
C GLN A 78 -3.58 -0.86 10.09
N HIS A 79 -2.41 -0.23 9.97
CA HIS A 79 -1.21 -0.72 10.65
C HIS A 79 -1.25 -0.55 12.18
N ALA A 80 -2.21 0.23 12.72
CA ALA A 80 -2.29 0.56 14.15
C ALA A 80 -2.19 -0.66 15.09
N VAL A 81 -2.89 -1.75 14.78
CA VAL A 81 -2.92 -2.95 15.64
C VAL A 81 -1.60 -3.72 15.65
N ARG A 82 -0.73 -3.47 14.65
CA ARG A 82 0.56 -4.13 14.44
C ARG A 82 1.75 -3.26 14.89
N MET A 83 1.49 -2.03 15.35
CA MET A 83 2.55 -1.15 15.85
C MET A 83 3.14 -1.69 17.17
N GLU A 84 4.47 -1.64 17.27
CA GLU A 84 5.16 -1.72 18.57
C GLU A 84 4.76 -0.56 19.47
N ASP A 85 4.74 -0.81 20.78
CA ASP A 85 4.42 0.22 21.78
C ASP A 85 5.48 1.32 21.77
N GLY A 86 5.03 2.58 21.76
CA GLY A 86 5.88 3.75 21.60
C GLY A 86 6.28 4.06 20.14
N GLY A 87 5.89 3.24 19.17
CA GLY A 87 5.99 3.55 17.75
C GLY A 87 5.01 4.65 17.33
N GLN A 88 5.27 5.26 16.17
CA GLN A 88 4.45 6.34 15.62
C GLN A 88 4.13 6.12 14.15
N MET A 89 2.87 6.33 13.78
CA MET A 89 2.42 6.38 12.39
C MET A 89 2.30 7.81 11.92
N MET A 90 2.67 8.07 10.68
CA MET A 90 2.54 9.37 10.02
C MET A 90 1.98 9.20 8.62
N THR A 91 1.23 10.20 8.14
CA THR A 91 1.07 10.43 6.71
C THR A 91 2.02 11.53 6.29
N VAL A 92 2.86 11.24 5.30
CA VAL A 92 3.93 12.13 4.85
C VAL A 92 3.60 12.57 3.44
N ARG A 93 3.55 13.89 3.23
CA ARG A 93 3.38 14.52 1.92
C ARG A 93 4.74 14.90 1.38
N GLU A 94 5.06 14.39 0.21
CA GLU A 94 6.17 14.87 -0.61
C GLU A 94 5.70 16.07 -1.45
N CYS A 95 6.40 17.20 -1.37
CA CYS A 95 5.98 18.44 -2.01
C CYS A 95 6.55 18.62 -3.42
N SER A 96 7.72 18.03 -3.71
CA SER A 96 8.36 18.08 -5.04
C SER A 96 7.73 17.11 -6.03
N VAL A 97 7.21 15.99 -5.52
CA VAL A 97 6.39 15.01 -6.24
C VAL A 97 5.08 14.94 -5.46
N PRO A 98 3.95 15.47 -5.96
CA PRO A 98 2.73 15.63 -5.18
C PRO A 98 2.12 14.27 -4.83
N HIS A 99 2.64 13.67 -3.77
CA HIS A 99 2.39 12.30 -3.35
C HIS A 99 2.31 12.23 -1.84
N VAL A 100 1.46 11.33 -1.33
CA VAL A 100 1.30 11.09 0.10
C VAL A 100 1.49 9.60 0.35
N TYR A 101 2.26 9.25 1.38
CA TYR A 101 2.51 7.87 1.78
C TYR A 101 2.45 7.73 3.31
N ALA A 102 2.20 6.52 3.80
CA ALA A 102 2.26 6.24 5.23
C ALA A 102 3.69 5.86 5.64
N LEU A 103 4.12 6.36 6.80
CA LEU A 103 5.43 6.09 7.38
C LEU A 103 5.26 5.60 8.81
N TYR A 104 5.70 4.37 9.07
CA TYR A 104 5.85 3.85 10.41
C TYR A 104 7.24 4.15 10.95
N GLN A 105 7.30 4.74 12.13
CA GLN A 105 8.52 4.98 12.87
C GLN A 105 8.52 4.10 14.13
N PRO A 106 9.38 3.06 14.22
CA PRO A 106 9.46 2.22 15.39
C PRO A 106 9.98 2.99 16.62
N PRO A 107 9.75 2.49 17.85
CA PRO A 107 10.24 3.12 19.06
C PRO A 107 11.78 3.20 19.09
N GLY A 108 12.34 4.22 19.77
CA GLY A 108 13.79 4.42 19.94
C GLY A 108 14.40 5.44 18.97
N ALA A 109 14.68 6.65 19.47
CA ALA A 109 14.97 7.85 18.67
C ALA A 109 16.19 7.78 17.72
N ALA A 110 17.18 6.94 17.98
CA ALA A 110 18.41 6.85 17.18
C ALA A 110 18.33 5.83 16.02
N GLU A 111 17.63 4.71 16.23
CA GLU A 111 17.37 3.66 15.24
C GLU A 111 16.17 4.02 14.34
N ALA A 112 15.26 4.86 14.85
CA ALA A 112 13.98 5.18 14.25
C ALA A 112 14.01 5.71 12.81
N LYS A 113 15.10 6.38 12.36
CA LYS A 113 15.23 6.79 10.94
C LYS A 113 15.74 5.66 10.05
N LYS A 114 16.58 4.76 10.58
CA LYS A 114 17.18 3.65 9.82
C LYS A 114 16.21 2.48 9.66
N SER A 115 15.30 2.33 10.62
CA SER A 115 14.27 1.28 10.66
C SER A 115 12.86 1.80 10.38
N ALA A 116 12.72 3.06 9.97
CA ALA A 116 11.42 3.57 9.51
C ALA A 116 10.94 2.76 8.30
N VAL A 117 9.65 2.45 8.26
CA VAL A 117 9.03 1.63 7.22
C VAL A 117 8.02 2.46 6.45
N VAL A 118 8.15 2.47 5.12
CA VAL A 118 7.20 3.07 4.19
C VAL A 118 6.12 2.05 3.86
N LEU A 119 4.86 2.46 4.03
CA LEU A 119 3.66 1.75 3.62
C LEU A 119 2.99 2.53 2.49
N ASP A 120 3.19 2.09 1.25
CA ASP A 120 2.68 2.76 0.06
C ASP A 120 1.95 1.76 -0.86
N SER A 121 0.64 1.67 -0.66
CA SER A 121 -0.25 0.81 -1.44
C SER A 121 -0.61 1.39 -2.81
N TRP A 122 -0.35 2.69 -3.00
CA TRP A 122 -0.48 3.38 -4.28
C TRP A 122 0.69 3.02 -5.21
N CYS A 123 1.92 2.96 -4.70
CA CYS A 123 3.06 2.39 -5.41
C CYS A 123 2.95 0.87 -5.60
N ASP A 124 3.83 0.28 -6.41
CA ASP A 124 3.97 -1.17 -6.60
C ASP A 124 5.02 -1.74 -5.62
N GLY A 125 4.77 -2.94 -5.08
CA GLY A 125 5.68 -3.65 -4.17
C GLY A 125 5.23 -3.72 -2.70
N PRO A 126 5.94 -4.45 -1.83
CA PRO A 126 5.63 -4.57 -0.40
C PRO A 126 5.99 -3.31 0.38
N ALA A 127 5.75 -3.29 1.69
CA ALA A 127 6.35 -2.27 2.53
C ALA A 127 7.89 -2.37 2.49
N THR A 128 8.57 -1.24 2.62
CA THR A 128 10.04 -1.18 2.52
C THR A 128 10.61 -0.27 3.59
N LEU A 129 11.87 -0.48 3.97
CA LEU A 129 12.56 0.48 4.80
C LEU A 129 12.68 1.81 4.05
N LEU A 130 12.54 2.92 4.78
CA LEU A 130 12.63 4.27 4.22
C LEU A 130 13.93 4.48 3.46
N ARG A 131 15.06 3.99 4.00
CA ARG A 131 16.39 4.09 3.38
C ARG A 131 16.49 3.37 2.02
N ASP A 132 15.67 2.35 1.82
CA ASP A 132 15.63 1.51 0.62
C ASP A 132 14.49 1.93 -0.33
N SER A 133 13.64 2.87 0.13
CA SER A 133 12.52 3.40 -0.61
C SER A 133 12.95 4.51 -1.56
N ARG A 134 12.15 4.75 -2.59
CA ARG A 134 12.33 5.89 -3.48
C ARG A 134 12.18 7.26 -2.80
N TRP A 135 11.65 7.29 -1.58
CA TRP A 135 11.44 8.50 -0.80
C TRP A 135 12.64 8.84 0.09
N ALA A 136 13.68 7.99 0.11
CA ALA A 136 14.83 8.10 1.01
C ALA A 136 15.52 9.47 0.98
N GLU A 137 15.80 9.99 -0.23
CA GLU A 137 16.52 11.26 -0.41
C GLU A 137 15.62 12.50 -0.21
N LEU A 138 14.31 12.32 -0.39
CA LEU A 138 13.32 13.41 -0.28
C LEU A 138 12.83 13.59 1.16
N TYR A 139 12.83 12.53 1.94
CA TYR A 139 12.37 12.57 3.33
C TYR A 139 13.20 13.51 4.20
N GLY A 140 12.52 14.46 4.83
CA GLY A 140 13.13 15.50 5.66
C GLY A 140 13.75 16.66 4.88
N THR A 141 13.73 16.63 3.54
CA THR A 141 14.19 17.75 2.69
C THR A 141 13.01 18.49 2.06
N THR A 142 12.09 17.73 1.45
CA THR A 142 10.94 18.27 0.69
C THR A 142 9.60 17.70 1.17
N THR A 143 9.61 16.97 2.29
CA THR A 143 8.42 16.39 2.90
C THR A 143 7.81 17.24 4.01
N THR A 144 6.49 17.15 4.18
CA THR A 144 5.76 17.60 5.37
C THR A 144 4.98 16.45 6.00
N VAL A 145 4.88 16.44 7.33
CA VAL A 145 4.03 15.48 8.04
C VAL A 145 2.62 16.05 8.10
N ALA A 146 1.66 15.38 7.46
CA ALA A 146 0.26 15.80 7.39
C ALA A 146 -0.52 15.36 8.63
N GLU A 147 -0.37 14.09 9.02
CA GLU A 147 -0.94 13.54 10.25
C GLU A 147 0.11 12.74 11.01
N LYS A 148 -0.09 12.63 12.33
CA LYS A 148 0.79 11.88 13.22
C LYS A 148 -0.03 11.23 14.33
N PHE A 149 0.20 9.94 14.53
CA PHE A 149 -0.55 9.11 15.45
C PHE A 149 0.40 8.27 16.31
N ASP A 150 0.09 8.16 17.60
CA ASP A 150 0.51 6.97 18.36
C ASP A 150 -0.46 5.81 18.07
N LYS A 151 -0.17 4.64 18.64
CA LYS A 151 -0.96 3.42 18.46
C LYS A 151 -2.45 3.59 18.82
N HIS A 152 -2.76 4.29 19.91
CA HIS A 152 -4.13 4.50 20.36
C HIS A 152 -4.87 5.47 19.43
N ALA A 153 -4.23 6.59 19.06
CA ALA A 153 -4.78 7.56 18.13
C ALA A 153 -5.01 6.96 16.73
N ALA A 154 -4.09 6.12 16.25
CA ALA A 154 -4.22 5.42 14.97
C ALA A 154 -5.41 4.44 15.00
N SER A 155 -5.57 3.71 16.12
CA SER A 155 -6.71 2.79 16.31
C SER A 155 -8.05 3.54 16.38
N ALA A 156 -8.09 4.69 17.06
CA ALA A 156 -9.28 5.53 17.12
C ALA A 156 -9.63 6.12 15.73
N ALA A 157 -8.63 6.53 14.96
CA ALA A 157 -8.80 7.00 13.59
C ALA A 157 -9.29 5.88 12.65
N LEU A 158 -8.82 4.64 12.82
CA LEU A 158 -9.33 3.47 12.11
C LEU A 158 -10.81 3.23 12.42
N ASN A 159 -11.21 3.28 13.69
CA ASN A 159 -12.61 3.10 14.08
C ASN A 159 -13.52 4.18 13.47
N LYS A 160 -13.05 5.44 13.44
CA LYS A 160 -13.77 6.54 12.80
C LYS A 160 -13.92 6.33 11.28
N ALA A 161 -12.86 5.90 10.61
CA ALA A 161 -12.88 5.59 9.18
C ALA A 161 -13.87 4.45 8.88
N ASN A 162 -13.87 3.38 9.69
CA ASN A 162 -14.79 2.25 9.53
C ASN A 162 -16.26 2.63 9.82
N ALA A 163 -16.50 3.51 10.79
CA ALA A 163 -17.84 4.05 11.04
C ALA A 163 -18.35 4.86 9.83
N TYR A 164 -17.51 5.73 9.26
CA TYR A 164 -17.88 6.50 8.08
C TYR A 164 -18.05 5.62 6.84
N LYS A 165 -17.20 4.60 6.68
CA LYS A 165 -17.36 3.57 5.66
C LYS A 165 -18.75 2.92 5.74
N THR A 166 -19.16 2.53 6.95
CA THR A 166 -20.47 1.91 7.21
C THR A 166 -21.61 2.86 6.87
N GLU A 167 -21.49 4.16 7.18
CA GLU A 167 -22.49 5.15 6.79
C GLU A 167 -22.65 5.20 5.26
N ILE A 168 -21.58 5.16 4.47
CA ILE A 168 -21.65 5.21 3.00
C ILE A 168 -22.19 3.89 2.43
N GLU A 169 -21.86 2.75 3.03
CA GLU A 169 -22.29 1.43 2.55
C GLU A 169 -23.76 1.12 2.88
N ASP A 170 -24.31 1.66 3.96
CA ASP A 170 -25.68 1.39 4.40
C ASP A 170 -26.73 2.07 3.50
N PRO A 171 -27.58 1.29 2.77
CA PRO A 171 -28.59 1.82 1.85
C PRO A 171 -29.64 2.75 2.49
N GLN A 172 -29.76 2.74 3.82
CA GLN A 172 -30.72 3.57 4.55
C GLN A 172 -30.20 4.98 4.85
N THR A 173 -28.94 5.29 4.56
CA THR A 173 -28.35 6.60 4.87
C THR A 173 -28.41 7.57 3.69
N ALA A 174 -28.40 8.86 4.02
CA ALA A 174 -28.24 9.92 3.02
C ALA A 174 -26.86 9.87 2.32
N ASN A 175 -25.82 9.41 3.02
CA ASN A 175 -24.48 9.29 2.46
C ASN A 175 -24.42 8.22 1.38
N HIS A 176 -25.10 7.08 1.56
CA HIS A 176 -25.22 6.06 0.54
C HIS A 176 -25.95 6.58 -0.70
N ALA A 177 -27.13 7.19 -0.50
CA ALA A 177 -27.92 7.75 -1.60
C ALA A 177 -27.11 8.79 -2.40
N TYR A 178 -26.38 9.66 -1.70
CA TYR A 178 -25.53 10.66 -2.32
C TYR A 178 -24.34 10.04 -3.08
N ALA A 179 -23.64 9.07 -2.49
CA ALA A 179 -22.56 8.35 -3.17
C ALA A 179 -23.04 7.65 -4.45
N ARG A 180 -24.22 7.02 -4.41
CA ARG A 180 -24.83 6.39 -5.59
C ARG A 180 -25.17 7.39 -6.68
N GLN A 181 -25.75 8.53 -6.31
CA GLN A 181 -26.08 9.60 -7.24
C GLN A 181 -24.82 10.18 -7.92
N LEU A 182 -23.75 10.40 -7.14
CA LEU A 182 -22.47 10.87 -7.65
C LEU A 182 -21.86 9.87 -8.62
N GLU A 183 -21.84 8.58 -8.25
CA GLU A 183 -21.30 7.53 -9.10
C GLU A 183 -22.04 7.46 -10.45
N GLU A 184 -23.37 7.47 -10.43
CA GLU A 184 -24.18 7.49 -11.66
C GLU A 184 -23.91 8.72 -12.53
N ALA A 185 -23.88 9.91 -11.92
CA ALA A 185 -23.64 11.16 -12.63
C ALA A 185 -22.24 11.23 -13.25
N LEU A 186 -21.23 10.70 -12.56
CA LEU A 186 -19.84 10.68 -13.02
C LEU A 186 -19.62 9.62 -14.11
N LEU A 187 -20.19 8.43 -13.96
CA LEU A 187 -20.14 7.38 -14.98
C LEU A 187 -20.86 7.80 -16.27
N PHE A 188 -22.03 8.46 -16.16
CA PHE A 188 -22.75 8.98 -17.32
C PHE A 188 -21.90 9.99 -18.13
N ASN A 189 -21.04 10.74 -17.44
CA ASN A 189 -20.16 11.73 -18.06
C ASN A 189 -18.74 11.24 -18.31
N GLN A 190 -18.47 9.94 -18.20
CA GLN A 190 -17.14 9.34 -18.33
C GLN A 190 -16.41 9.74 -19.62
N ALA A 191 -17.09 9.69 -20.77
CA ALA A 191 -16.49 10.02 -22.06
C ALA A 191 -16.02 11.49 -22.17
N LYS A 192 -16.52 12.38 -21.29
CA LYS A 192 -16.15 13.79 -21.21
C LYS A 192 -15.06 14.04 -20.15
N ARG A 193 -14.70 13.03 -19.37
CA ARG A 193 -13.72 13.11 -18.28
C ARG A 193 -12.53 12.22 -18.60
N ALA A 194 -11.51 12.79 -19.21
CA ALA A 194 -10.17 12.20 -19.14
C ALA A 194 -9.59 12.50 -17.74
N PRO A 195 -8.90 11.55 -17.09
CA PRO A 195 -8.16 11.86 -15.88
C PRO A 195 -7.16 12.99 -16.18
N GLN A 196 -7.17 14.04 -15.36
CA GLN A 196 -6.36 15.24 -15.61
C GLN A 196 -4.85 14.96 -15.59
N TYR A 197 -4.45 13.88 -14.94
CA TYR A 197 -3.07 13.43 -14.86
C TYR A 197 -3.06 11.92 -14.65
N ALA A 198 -2.20 11.19 -15.37
CA ALA A 198 -1.98 9.76 -15.18
C ALA A 198 -0.52 9.56 -14.75
N PHE A 199 -0.31 8.86 -13.66
CA PHE A 199 1.03 8.50 -13.21
C PHE A 199 1.39 7.10 -13.71
N PRO A 200 2.64 6.89 -14.16
CA PRO A 200 3.10 5.54 -14.45
C PRO A 200 3.02 4.67 -13.20
N SER A 201 2.88 3.36 -13.38
CA SER A 201 3.15 2.40 -12.31
C SER A 201 4.55 2.64 -11.74
N MET A 202 4.64 2.67 -10.41
CA MET A 202 5.74 3.29 -9.70
C MET A 202 6.18 2.36 -8.56
N PRO A 203 7.35 1.67 -8.66
CA PRO A 203 7.85 0.83 -7.58
C PRO A 203 8.15 1.65 -6.32
N VAL A 204 7.85 1.13 -5.14
CA VAL A 204 8.18 1.82 -3.87
C VAL A 204 9.68 1.79 -3.56
N ILE A 205 10.39 0.77 -4.06
CA ILE A 205 11.85 0.62 -3.91
C ILE A 205 12.57 1.67 -4.76
N ALA A 206 13.70 2.19 -4.24
CA ALA A 206 14.54 3.13 -4.97
C ALA A 206 15.01 2.55 -6.32
N PRO A 207 14.91 3.31 -7.44
CA PRO A 207 15.29 2.82 -8.76
C PRO A 207 16.73 2.28 -8.84
N ASP A 208 17.68 2.99 -8.24
CA ASP A 208 19.10 2.62 -8.24
C ASP A 208 19.38 1.36 -7.43
N LEU A 209 18.67 1.18 -6.32
CA LEU A 209 18.74 -0.05 -5.52
C LEU A 209 18.17 -1.23 -6.31
N ALA A 210 17.03 -1.05 -6.98
CA ALA A 210 16.43 -2.08 -7.82
C ALA A 210 17.36 -2.44 -8.99
N GLN A 211 17.96 -1.46 -9.66
CA GLN A 211 18.89 -1.67 -10.77
C GLN A 211 20.16 -2.39 -10.31
N SER A 212 20.82 -1.91 -9.26
CA SER A 212 22.04 -2.53 -8.74
C SER A 212 21.79 -3.96 -8.25
N THR A 213 20.63 -4.22 -7.63
CA THR A 213 20.24 -5.58 -7.22
C THR A 213 20.04 -6.48 -8.43
N ARG A 214 19.37 -6.02 -9.48
CA ARG A 214 19.22 -6.79 -10.74
C ARG A 214 20.57 -7.10 -11.39
N GLN A 215 21.49 -6.14 -11.42
CA GLN A 215 22.85 -6.35 -11.96
C GLN A 215 23.61 -7.40 -11.16
N ARG A 216 23.62 -7.31 -9.82
CA ARG A 216 24.26 -8.33 -8.96
C ARG A 216 23.62 -9.71 -9.14
N LEU A 217 22.30 -9.79 -9.26
CA LEU A 217 21.62 -11.06 -9.51
C LEU A 217 22.03 -11.68 -10.86
N GLN A 218 22.32 -10.87 -11.88
CA GLN A 218 22.79 -11.36 -13.19
C GLN A 218 24.20 -11.94 -13.15
N GLU A 219 25.04 -11.55 -12.18
CA GLU A 219 26.36 -12.14 -11.95
C GLU A 219 26.28 -13.58 -11.41
N HIS A 220 25.11 -13.97 -10.89
CA HIS A 220 24.88 -15.29 -10.33
C HIS A 220 24.37 -16.30 -11.38
N SER A 221 24.80 -17.56 -11.22
CA SER A 221 24.31 -18.67 -12.02
C SER A 221 22.77 -18.80 -11.91
N PRO A 222 22.07 -19.34 -12.94
CA PRO A 222 20.62 -19.57 -12.86
C PRO A 222 20.19 -20.31 -11.59
N ARG A 223 20.93 -21.36 -11.22
CA ARG A 223 20.68 -22.15 -10.00
C ARG A 223 20.81 -21.32 -8.73
N THR A 224 21.79 -20.43 -8.67
CA THR A 224 21.99 -19.54 -7.52
C THR A 224 20.86 -18.51 -7.45
N ARG A 225 20.39 -17.98 -8.58
CA ARG A 225 19.24 -17.07 -8.62
C ARG A 225 17.96 -17.75 -8.14
N GLU A 226 17.69 -18.97 -8.57
CA GLU A 226 16.56 -19.77 -8.08
C GLU A 226 16.64 -20.01 -6.58
N ALA A 227 17.83 -20.35 -6.06
CA ALA A 227 18.03 -20.53 -4.63
C ALA A 227 17.78 -19.23 -3.83
N LEU A 228 18.25 -18.08 -4.34
CA LEU A 228 18.01 -16.77 -3.73
C LEU A 228 16.53 -16.37 -3.78
N ALA A 229 15.82 -16.66 -4.87
CA ALA A 229 14.39 -16.40 -5.00
C ALA A 229 13.58 -17.28 -4.04
N ALA A 230 13.89 -18.57 -3.97
CA ALA A 230 13.28 -19.49 -3.02
C ALA A 230 13.55 -19.07 -1.57
N ASP A 231 14.75 -18.59 -1.27
CA ASP A 231 15.10 -18.08 0.05
C ASP A 231 14.34 -16.79 0.40
N ALA A 232 14.26 -15.85 -0.55
CA ALA A 232 13.46 -14.63 -0.39
C ALA A 232 11.98 -14.94 -0.17
N ALA A 233 11.42 -15.92 -0.89
CA ALA A 233 10.06 -16.40 -0.67
C ALA A 233 9.92 -16.99 0.74
N ARG A 234 10.82 -17.90 1.16
CA ARG A 234 10.80 -18.46 2.52
C ARG A 234 10.82 -17.40 3.61
N GLN A 235 11.68 -16.39 3.45
CA GLN A 235 11.78 -15.26 4.37
C GLN A 235 10.51 -14.41 4.38
N ALA A 236 9.92 -14.13 3.22
CA ALA A 236 8.66 -13.38 3.12
C ALA A 236 7.49 -14.08 3.82
N TYR A 237 7.53 -15.42 3.90
CA TYR A 237 6.51 -16.24 4.55
C TYR A 237 6.86 -16.74 5.95
N ALA A 238 7.98 -16.27 6.53
CA ALA A 238 8.46 -16.70 7.85
C ALA A 238 8.55 -18.24 8.01
N LEU A 239 9.05 -18.92 6.98
CA LEU A 239 9.22 -20.37 6.98
C LEU A 239 10.55 -20.76 7.67
N ASP A 240 10.47 -21.68 8.65
CA ASP A 240 11.58 -22.07 9.52
C ASP A 240 12.64 -22.94 8.81
N ASP A 241 13.92 -22.69 9.09
CA ASP A 241 15.07 -23.41 8.51
C ASP A 241 15.16 -24.87 9.00
N ALA A 242 14.54 -25.18 10.14
CA ALA A 242 14.72 -26.44 10.87
C ALA A 242 13.74 -27.56 10.48
N GLN A 243 12.70 -27.29 9.68
CA GLN A 243 11.78 -28.34 9.23
C GLN A 243 12.19 -28.89 7.86
N PRO A 244 12.35 -30.22 7.70
CA PRO A 244 12.52 -30.80 6.38
C PRO A 244 11.29 -30.43 5.56
N ILE A 245 11.51 -29.65 4.51
CA ILE A 245 10.46 -29.16 3.63
C ILE A 245 9.74 -30.39 3.08
N SER A 246 8.54 -30.67 3.58
CA SER A 246 7.77 -31.76 3.03
C SER A 246 7.47 -31.43 1.56
N PRO A 247 7.39 -32.40 0.66
CA PRO A 247 6.99 -32.14 -0.73
C PRO A 247 5.68 -31.34 -0.83
N ARG A 248 4.79 -31.45 0.16
CA ARG A 248 3.57 -30.63 0.28
C ARG A 248 3.85 -29.18 0.64
N THR A 249 4.82 -28.92 1.52
CA THR A 249 5.22 -27.56 1.91
C THR A 249 5.91 -26.86 0.74
N THR A 250 6.80 -27.55 0.02
CA THR A 250 7.41 -27.03 -1.22
C THR A 250 6.37 -26.77 -2.29
N ALA A 251 5.40 -27.67 -2.47
CA ALA A 251 4.31 -27.48 -3.42
C ALA A 251 3.42 -26.30 -3.03
N ALA A 252 3.05 -26.14 -1.75
CA ALA A 252 2.27 -25.00 -1.29
C ALA A 252 3.04 -23.68 -1.42
N ILE A 253 4.36 -23.66 -1.19
CA ILE A 253 5.20 -22.48 -1.39
C ILE A 253 5.35 -22.15 -2.87
N LEU A 254 5.52 -23.15 -3.74
CA LEU A 254 5.58 -22.94 -5.18
C LEU A 254 4.22 -22.52 -5.74
N GLU A 255 3.12 -23.06 -5.21
CA GLU A 255 1.75 -22.67 -5.58
C GLU A 255 1.42 -21.27 -5.05
N ASP A 256 1.93 -20.88 -3.87
CA ASP A 256 1.77 -19.54 -3.32
C ASP A 256 2.75 -18.54 -3.96
N ALA A 257 3.95 -18.96 -4.35
CA ALA A 257 4.92 -18.15 -5.11
C ALA A 257 4.49 -18.00 -6.58
N GLU A 258 3.93 -19.04 -7.20
CA GLU A 258 3.21 -18.92 -8.49
C GLU A 258 1.96 -18.07 -8.31
N ARG A 259 1.26 -18.16 -7.16
CA ARG A 259 0.17 -17.23 -6.83
C ARG A 259 0.68 -15.81 -6.68
N LEU A 260 1.81 -15.54 -6.01
CA LEU A 260 2.45 -14.21 -5.83
C LEU A 260 3.05 -13.67 -7.13
N ASP A 261 3.66 -14.51 -7.95
CA ASP A 261 4.14 -14.18 -9.30
C ASP A 261 2.94 -13.96 -10.24
N ALA A 262 1.81 -14.64 -9.99
CA ALA A 262 0.50 -14.34 -10.57
C ALA A 262 -0.23 -13.19 -9.83
N LEU A 263 0.25 -12.74 -8.66
CA LEU A 263 -0.16 -11.52 -7.97
C LEU A 263 0.52 -10.33 -8.65
N GLY A 264 0.35 -10.25 -9.98
CA GLY A 264 -0.18 -9.01 -10.48
C GLY A 264 -1.35 -8.60 -9.58
N ARG A 265 -1.32 -7.35 -9.13
CA ARG A 265 -2.28 -6.74 -8.21
C ARG A 265 -3.71 -7.30 -8.39
N PRO A 266 -4.47 -7.55 -7.30
CA PRO A 266 -5.79 -8.18 -7.38
C PRO A 266 -6.62 -7.59 -8.53
N PRO A 267 -7.32 -8.43 -9.31
CA PRO A 267 -8.08 -7.95 -10.45
C PRO A 267 -9.08 -6.90 -9.97
N LEU A 268 -9.22 -5.82 -10.73
CA LEU A 268 -10.21 -4.80 -10.41
C LEU A 268 -11.62 -5.42 -10.54
N SER A 269 -12.44 -5.28 -9.51
CA SER A 269 -13.85 -5.68 -9.53
C SER A 269 -14.74 -4.43 -9.62
N TRP A 270 -15.89 -4.57 -10.29
CA TRP A 270 -16.78 -3.45 -10.63
C TRP A 270 -18.09 -3.53 -9.86
#